data_AF-A0AAD5MQJ8-F1
#
_entry.id   AF-A0AAD5MQJ8-F1
#
_cell.length_a   1.000
_cell.length_b   1.000
_cell.length_c   1.000
_cell.angle_alpha   90.00
_cell.angle_beta   90.00
_cell.angle_gamma   90.00
#
_symmetry.space_group_name_H-M   'P 1'
#
loop_
_entity.id
_entity.type
_entity.pdbx_description
1 polymer ?
#
loop_
_entity_poly.entity_id
_entity_poly.type
_entity_poly.pdbx_seq_one_letter_code
_entity_poly.pdbx_strand_id
1 'polypeptide(L)'
;MLRVRIALLLALAAFMSSESASVGMTCSMCKSELTSINEKIQSSSGLASQLGGSVSQGCEELEDESEREDCRKALNDHFSLIPQACSNW
;
A
#
# COMPACT_ATOMS: atom_id res chain seq x y z
N MET A 1 9.94 49.73 -1.75
CA MET A 1 10.33 48.64 -2.68
C MET A 1 10.93 47.43 -1.97
N LEU A 2 11.74 47.58 -0.91
CA LEU A 2 12.34 46.46 -0.16
C LEU A 2 11.32 45.49 0.47
N ARG A 3 10.23 46.01 1.05
CA ARG A 3 9.17 45.20 1.69
C ARG A 3 8.44 44.28 0.71
N VAL A 4 8.24 44.73 -0.53
CA VAL A 4 7.60 43.96 -1.59
C VAL A 4 8.52 42.83 -2.06
N ARG A 5 9.84 43.08 -2.14
CA ARG A 5 10.82 42.05 -2.49
C ARG A 5 10.92 40.96 -1.43
N ILE A 6 10.87 41.34 -0.15
CA ILE A 6 10.87 40.38 0.97
C ILE A 6 9.59 39.53 0.95
N ALA A 7 8.43 40.15 0.72
CA ALA A 7 7.16 39.42 0.60
C ALA A 7 7.17 38.44 -0.60
N LEU A 8 7.75 38.85 -1.73
CA LEU A 8 7.88 37.99 -2.90
C LEU A 8 8.81 36.80 -2.64
N LEU A 9 9.95 37.03 -1.99
CA LEU A 9 10.92 35.98 -1.63
C LEU A 9 10.33 34.96 -0.64
N LEU A 10 9.55 35.42 0.35
CA LEU A 10 8.85 34.55 1.28
C LEU A 10 7.77 33.72 0.59
N ALA A 11 7.03 34.32 -0.35
CA ALA A 11 6.01 33.61 -1.13
C ALA A 11 6.64 32.55 -2.05
N LEU A 12 7.77 32.85 -2.68
CA LEU A 12 8.56 31.91 -3.50
C LEU A 12 9.10 30.75 -2.67
N ALA A 13 9.62 31.01 -1.45
CA ALA A 13 10.09 29.97 -0.54
C ALA A 13 8.96 29.05 -0.05
N ALA A 14 7.76 29.60 0.19
CA ALA A 14 6.58 28.83 0.55
C ALA A 14 6.08 27.95 -0.63
N PHE A 15 6.17 28.46 -1.87
CA PHE A 15 5.82 27.70 -3.07
C PHE A 15 6.78 26.52 -3.32
N MET A 16 8.08 26.71 -3.10
CA MET A 16 9.08 25.63 -3.23
C MET A 16 8.95 24.55 -2.15
N SER A 17 8.31 24.85 -1.02
CA SER A 17 8.03 23.87 0.04
C SER A 17 6.83 22.96 -0.27
N SER A 18 6.15 23.16 -1.41
CA SER A 18 4.96 22.38 -1.81
C SER A 18 5.25 21.23 -2.77
N GLU A 19 6.51 21.01 -3.15
CA GLU A 19 6.92 19.80 -3.87
C GLU A 19 7.00 18.63 -2.89
N SER A 20 5.86 17.95 -2.73
CA SER A 20 5.73 16.59 -2.19
C SER A 20 6.60 16.28 -0.97
N ALA A 21 6.09 16.60 0.22
CA ALA A 21 6.35 15.77 1.38
C ALA A 21 5.68 14.40 1.16
N SER A 22 6.16 13.61 0.20
CA SER A 22 6.01 12.16 0.32
C SER A 22 6.82 11.81 1.55
N VAL A 23 6.17 11.72 2.70
CA VAL A 23 6.77 11.15 3.90
C VAL A 23 7.14 9.73 3.51
N GLY A 24 8.38 9.53 3.07
CA GLY A 24 8.89 8.22 2.73
C GLY A 24 8.77 7.38 3.99
N MET A 25 7.95 6.33 3.92
CA MET A 25 7.84 5.38 5.02
C MET A 25 9.22 4.80 5.26
N THR A 26 9.74 4.98 6.48
CA THR A 26 11.02 4.37 6.84
C THR A 26 10.88 2.85 6.88
N CYS A 27 11.97 2.11 6.67
CA CYS A 27 11.94 0.65 6.71
C CYS A 27 11.37 0.11 8.03
N SER A 28 11.64 0.78 9.16
CA SER A 28 11.11 0.40 10.47
C SER A 28 9.59 0.59 10.57
N MET A 29 9.05 1.66 9.99
CA MET A 29 7.60 1.89 9.93
C MET A 29 6.93 0.85 9.03
N CYS A 30 7.48 0.58 7.85
CA CYS A 30 6.96 -0.45 6.94
C CYS A 30 6.93 -1.83 7.61
N LYS A 31 8.02 -2.20 8.30
CA LYS A 31 8.09 -3.44 9.06
C LYS A 31 7.04 -3.49 10.17
N SER A 32 6.91 -2.42 10.96
CA SER A 32 5.92 -2.35 12.05
C SER A 32 4.48 -2.54 11.55
N GLU A 33 4.12 -1.87 10.46
CA GLU A 33 2.78 -1.98 9.88
C GLU A 33 2.54 -3.38 9.29
N LEU A 34 3.53 -3.98 8.62
CA LEU A 34 3.43 -5.34 8.11
C LEU A 34 3.27 -6.37 9.24
N THR A 35 3.98 -6.21 10.36
CA THR A 35 3.81 -7.07 11.54
C THR A 35 2.40 -6.93 12.10
N SER A 36 1.88 -5.71 12.24
CA SER A 36 0.52 -5.44 12.72
C SER A 36 -0.55 -6.06 11.81
N ILE A 37 -0.39 -5.95 10.49
CA ILE A 37 -1.27 -6.58 9.50
C ILE A 37 -1.23 -8.10 9.65
N ASN A 38 -0.05 -8.69 9.78
CA ASN A 38 0.10 -10.14 9.94
C ASN A 38 -0.58 -10.64 11.22
N GLU A 39 -0.36 -9.97 12.36
CA GLU A 39 -1.00 -10.30 13.62
C GLU A 39 -2.53 -10.21 13.52
N LYS A 40 -3.05 -9.21 12.80
CA LYS A 40 -4.49 -9.04 12.59
C LYS A 40 -5.08 -10.15 11.72
N ILE A 41 -4.37 -10.57 10.67
CA ILE A 41 -4.75 -11.71 9.82
C ILE A 41 -4.76 -13.01 10.62
N GLN A 42 -3.79 -13.22 11.50
CA GLN A 42 -3.70 -14.45 12.31
C GLN A 42 -4.69 -14.49 13.48
N SER A 43 -4.96 -13.35 14.12
CA SER A 43 -5.84 -13.25 15.29
C SER A 43 -7.32 -13.19 14.95
N SER A 44 -7.68 -12.85 13.71
CA SER A 44 -9.07 -12.76 13.27
C SER A 44 -9.46 -13.96 12.40
N SER A 45 -10.27 -14.85 12.97
CA SER A 45 -10.85 -15.96 12.21
C SER A 45 -11.72 -15.41 11.07
N GLY A 46 -11.33 -15.71 9.83
CA GLY A 46 -12.05 -15.31 8.62
C GLY A 46 -11.58 -14.02 7.95
N LEU A 47 -10.63 -13.27 8.53
CA LEU A 47 -10.07 -12.09 7.85
C LEU A 47 -9.24 -12.49 6.62
N ALA A 48 -8.47 -13.58 6.72
CA ALA A 48 -7.80 -14.18 5.58
C ALA A 48 -8.81 -14.59 4.49
N SER A 49 -9.92 -15.21 4.86
CA SER A 49 -10.97 -15.59 3.90
C SER A 49 -11.63 -14.37 3.23
N GLN A 50 -11.85 -13.29 3.98
CA GLN A 50 -12.36 -12.03 3.42
C GLN A 50 -11.37 -11.37 2.46
N LEU A 51 -10.09 -11.37 2.81
CA LEU A 51 -9.04 -10.85 1.94
C LEU A 51 -8.96 -11.67 0.64
N GLY A 52 -9.01 -13.00 0.75
CA GLY A 52 -9.02 -13.90 -0.41
C GLY A 52 -10.26 -13.69 -1.29
N GLY A 53 -11.42 -13.50 -0.68
CA GLY A 53 -12.65 -13.15 -1.40
C GLY A 53 -12.57 -11.81 -2.12
N SER A 54 -11.99 -10.78 -1.49
CA SER A 54 -11.80 -9.46 -2.11
C SER A 54 -10.83 -9.52 -3.28
N VAL A 55 -9.72 -10.25 -3.16
CA VAL A 55 -8.76 -10.41 -4.28
C VAL A 55 -9.37 -11.26 -5.39
N SER A 56 -10.12 -12.32 -5.04
CA SER A 56 -10.86 -13.11 -6.02
C SER A 56 -11.85 -12.26 -6.81
N GLN A 57 -12.55 -11.34 -6.16
CA GLN A 57 -13.47 -10.41 -6.82
C GLN A 57 -12.70 -9.44 -7.73
N GLY A 58 -11.55 -8.93 -7.29
CA GLY A 58 -10.67 -8.12 -8.13
C GLY A 58 -10.18 -8.84 -9.39
N CYS A 59 -9.92 -10.15 -9.32
CA CYS A 59 -9.61 -10.93 -10.52
C CYS A 59 -10.77 -10.96 -11.54
N GLU A 60 -12.03 -10.97 -11.08
CA GLU A 60 -13.20 -10.96 -11.96
C GLU A 60 -13.43 -9.61 -12.66
N GLU A 61 -12.85 -8.53 -12.14
CA GLU A 61 -12.95 -7.19 -12.71
C GLU A 61 -11.98 -6.98 -13.89
N LEU A 62 -11.08 -7.93 -14.16
CA LEU A 62 -10.17 -7.89 -15.30
C LEU A 62 -10.93 -8.11 -16.62
N GLU A 63 -10.67 -7.25 -17.60
CA GLU A 63 -11.34 -7.27 -18.90
C GLU A 63 -10.87 -8.43 -19.79
N ASP A 64 -9.60 -8.84 -19.66
CA ASP A 64 -9.01 -9.93 -20.41
C ASP A 64 -9.23 -11.29 -19.71
N GLU A 65 -9.68 -12.28 -20.47
CA GLU A 65 -9.99 -13.61 -19.96
C GLU A 65 -8.74 -14.38 -19.52
N SER A 66 -7.61 -14.23 -20.22
CA SER A 66 -6.34 -14.85 -19.86
C SER A 66 -5.80 -14.25 -18.57
N GLU A 67 -5.86 -12.92 -18.43
CA GLU A 67 -5.42 -12.24 -17.20
C GLU A 67 -6.27 -12.65 -15.99
N ARG A 68 -7.58 -12.83 -16.17
CA ARG A 68 -8.48 -13.32 -15.12
C ARG A 68 -8.13 -14.74 -14.69
N GLU A 69 -7.89 -15.65 -15.63
CA GLU A 69 -7.49 -17.03 -15.33
C GLU A 69 -6.14 -17.08 -14.60
N ASP A 70 -5.16 -16.30 -15.06
CA ASP A 70 -3.85 -16.21 -14.44
C ASP A 70 -3.94 -15.61 -13.03
N CYS A 71 -4.76 -14.57 -12.83
CA CYS A 71 -5.01 -13.96 -11.53
C CYS A 71 -5.62 -14.98 -10.55
N ARG A 72 -6.65 -15.72 -10.97
CA ARG A 72 -7.27 -16.77 -10.15
C ARG A 72 -6.27 -17.87 -9.78
N LYS A 73 -5.45 -18.29 -10.75
CA LYS A 73 -4.45 -19.33 -10.52
C LYS A 73 -3.38 -18.88 -9.54
N ALA A 74 -2.84 -17.68 -9.73
CA ALA A 74 -1.86 -17.08 -8.81
C ALA A 74 -2.44 -16.92 -7.41
N LEU A 75 -3.69 -16.50 -7.28
CA LEU A 75 -4.37 -16.41 -6.00
C LEU A 75 -4.46 -17.80 -5.35
N ASN A 76 -4.92 -18.82 -6.07
CA ASN A 76 -5.07 -20.16 -5.52
C ASN A 76 -3.73 -20.79 -5.10
N ASP A 77 -2.67 -20.55 -5.89
CA ASP A 77 -1.35 -21.14 -5.66
C ASP A 77 -0.54 -20.40 -4.57
N HIS A 78 -0.82 -19.11 -4.32
CA HIS A 78 0.03 -18.26 -3.49
C HIS A 78 -0.67 -17.58 -2.30
N PHE A 79 -2.00 -17.54 -2.23
CA PHE A 79 -2.69 -16.80 -1.18
C PHE A 79 -2.35 -17.30 0.23
N SER A 80 -2.19 -18.61 0.40
CA SER A 80 -1.79 -19.22 1.68
C SER A 80 -0.37 -18.87 2.12
N LEU A 81 0.47 -18.35 1.21
CA LEU A 81 1.84 -17.96 1.49
C LEU A 81 1.95 -16.52 2.00
N ILE A 82 0.94 -15.67 1.78
CA ILE A 82 0.95 -14.26 2.20
C ILE A 82 1.22 -14.11 3.71
N PRO A 83 0.58 -14.86 4.61
CA PRO A 83 0.89 -14.77 6.04
C PRO A 83 2.33 -15.20 6.37
N GLN A 84 2.90 -16.15 5.61
CA GLN A 84 4.27 -16.64 5.81
C GLN A 84 5.31 -15.67 5.27
N ALA A 85 5.01 -15.01 4.16
CA ALA A 85 5.85 -13.95 3.60
C ALA A 85 5.95 -12.78 4.57
N CYS A 86 4.86 -12.44 5.27
CA CYS A 86 4.85 -11.36 6.26
C CYS A 86 5.54 -11.72 7.60
N SER A 87 5.66 -13.01 7.94
CA SER A 87 6.30 -13.43 9.20
C SER A 87 7.84 -13.43 9.18
N ASN A 88 8.46 -13.39 8.00
CA ASN A 88 9.91 -13.48 7.82
C ASN A 88 10.63 -12.12 7.71
N TRP A 89 9.94 -11.00 7.98
CA TRP A 89 10.47 -9.64 7.84
C TRP A 89 10.89 -9.00 9.16
#